data_AF-A0A2D2C1Z8-F1
#
_entry.id   AF-A0A2D2C1Z8-F1
#
_cell.length_a   1.000
_cell.length_b   1.000
_cell.length_c   1.000
_cell.angle_alpha   90.00
_cell.angle_beta   90.00
_cell.angle_gamma   90.00
#
_symmetry.space_group_name_H-M   'P 1'
#
loop_
_entity.id
_entity.type
_entity.pdbx_description
1 polymer ?
#
loop_
_entity_poly.entity_id
_entity_poly.type
_entity_poly.pdbx_seq_one_letter_code
_entity_poly.pdbx_strand_id
1 'polypeptide(L)'
;MTALDKILIDTAAEIEALLKKANGLAATHTITRADDVADIAARAERMLESTGITKKSRVGTRVTYTPAGPGKAYARQSKSRVVTTTISLVRRERGWRLVSACRAEIWPDRGENFAVSISEQTAQDIQRRSIDGFRVVKTAA
;
A
#
# COMPACT_ATOMS: atom_id res chain seq x y z
N MET A 1 -5.13 -19.64 -18.45
CA MET A 1 -5.31 -18.47 -17.56
C MET A 1 -3.95 -18.09 -16.99
N THR A 2 -3.16 -17.41 -17.82
CA THR A 2 -1.73 -17.19 -17.62
C THR A 2 -1.50 -16.19 -16.50
N ALA A 3 -0.73 -16.62 -15.50
CA ALA A 3 -0.19 -15.76 -14.46
C ALA A 3 0.58 -14.62 -15.15
N LEU A 4 0.05 -13.40 -15.05
CA LEU A 4 0.80 -12.21 -15.45
C LEU A 4 2.09 -12.18 -14.66
N ASP A 5 3.19 -12.35 -15.38
CA ASP A 5 4.54 -12.33 -14.88
C ASP A 5 4.77 -11.17 -13.91
N LYS A 6 5.48 -11.49 -12.83
CA LYS A 6 5.96 -10.58 -11.80
C LYS A 6 6.82 -9.49 -12.45
N ILE A 7 6.20 -8.43 -12.96
CA ILE A 7 6.92 -7.33 -13.61
C ILE A 7 7.94 -6.76 -12.61
N LEU A 8 9.20 -6.75 -13.03
CA LEU A 8 10.28 -6.03 -12.34
C LEU A 8 10.25 -4.59 -12.84
N ILE A 9 9.63 -3.70 -12.06
CA ILE A 9 9.56 -2.28 -12.38
C ILE A 9 10.58 -1.56 -11.51
N ASP A 10 11.58 -0.96 -12.14
CA ASP A 10 12.58 -0.12 -11.47
C ASP A 10 12.63 1.32 -12.06
N THR A 11 12.03 1.58 -13.23
CA THR A 11 12.02 2.93 -13.83
C THR A 11 10.64 3.61 -13.73
N ALA A 12 10.64 4.95 -13.62
CA ALA A 12 9.40 5.74 -13.55
C ALA A 12 8.49 5.52 -14.77
N ALA A 13 9.07 5.43 -15.97
CA ALA A 13 8.31 5.21 -17.20
C ALA A 13 7.56 3.87 -17.22
N GLU A 14 8.15 2.81 -16.68
CA GLU A 14 7.52 1.50 -16.57
C GLU A 14 6.36 1.50 -15.56
N ILE A 15 6.51 2.23 -14.44
CA ILE A 15 5.43 2.42 -13.46
C ILE A 15 4.24 3.10 -14.14
N GLU A 16 4.50 4.22 -14.81
CA GLU A 16 3.46 4.99 -15.49
C GLU A 16 2.79 4.20 -16.63
N ALA A 17 3.56 3.40 -17.38
CA ALA A 17 3.01 2.51 -18.39
C ALA A 17 2.08 1.45 -17.77
N LEU A 18 2.45 0.86 -16.63
CA LEU A 18 1.61 -0.10 -15.91
C LEU A 18 0.33 0.58 -15.37
N LEU A 19 0.46 1.76 -14.77
CA LEU A 19 -0.68 2.54 -14.28
C LEU A 19 -1.63 2.91 -15.42
N LYS A 20 -1.10 3.41 -16.54
CA LYS A 20 -1.88 3.73 -17.75
C LYS A 20 -2.62 2.51 -18.27
N LYS A 21 -1.96 1.36 -18.33
CA LYS A 21 -2.59 0.09 -18.75
C LYS A 21 -3.71 -0.31 -17.80
N ALA A 22 -3.52 -0.16 -16.48
CA ALA A 22 -4.55 -0.47 -15.50
C ALA A 22 -5.74 0.49 -15.57
N ASN A 23 -5.48 1.78 -15.74
CA ASN A 23 -6.49 2.83 -15.66
C ASN A 23 -7.29 3.00 -16.95
N GLY A 24 -6.71 2.66 -18.11
CA GLY A 24 -7.31 2.98 -19.41
C GLY A 24 -7.48 4.50 -19.55
N LEU A 25 -8.70 4.96 -19.83
CA LEU A 25 -9.03 6.39 -19.98
C LEU A 25 -9.31 7.12 -18.66
N ALA A 26 -9.35 6.41 -17.52
CA ALA A 26 -9.67 7.04 -16.24
C ALA A 26 -8.44 7.75 -15.65
N ALA A 27 -8.56 9.05 -15.36
CA ALA A 27 -7.45 9.86 -14.84
C ALA A 27 -7.77 10.59 -13.51
N THR A 28 -9.04 10.92 -13.24
CA THR A 28 -9.40 11.87 -12.17
C THR A 28 -9.27 11.29 -10.76
N HIS A 29 -9.59 10.02 -10.58
CA HIS A 29 -9.62 9.35 -9.26
C HIS A 29 -8.70 8.13 -9.22
N THR A 30 -7.72 8.09 -10.12
CA THR A 30 -6.77 7.01 -10.35
C THR A 30 -5.35 7.48 -10.07
N ILE A 31 -4.45 6.54 -9.79
CA ILE A 31 -3.02 6.82 -9.61
C ILE A 31 -2.40 6.81 -10.99
N THR A 32 -1.75 7.90 -11.39
CA THR A 32 -1.25 8.07 -12.76
C THR A 32 0.25 8.30 -12.84
N ARG A 33 0.87 8.81 -11.79
CA ARG A 33 2.29 9.20 -11.78
C ARG A 33 3.14 8.25 -10.94
N ALA A 34 4.40 8.08 -11.34
CA ALA A 34 5.36 7.34 -10.53
C ALA A 34 5.63 8.00 -9.17
N ASP A 35 5.59 9.33 -9.10
CA ASP A 35 5.79 10.09 -7.85
C ASP A 35 4.76 9.73 -6.77
N ASP A 36 3.48 9.58 -7.16
CA ASP A 36 2.41 9.17 -6.23
C ASP A 36 2.73 7.79 -5.61
N VAL A 37 3.27 6.87 -6.42
CA VAL A 37 3.68 5.53 -5.97
C VAL A 37 4.88 5.63 -5.01
N ALA A 38 5.83 6.53 -5.29
CA ALA A 38 6.98 6.79 -4.43
C ALA A 38 6.55 7.39 -3.07
N ASP A 39 5.56 8.29 -3.06
CA ASP A 39 5.02 8.86 -1.83
C ASP A 39 4.31 7.82 -0.97
N ILE A 40 3.55 6.92 -1.58
CA ILE A 40 2.90 5.78 -0.90
C ILE A 40 3.98 4.86 -0.29
N ALA A 41 5.03 4.56 -1.03
CA ALA A 41 6.18 3.78 -0.55
C ALA A 41 6.89 4.48 0.62
N ALA A 42 7.13 5.79 0.52
CA ALA A 42 7.76 6.57 1.56
C ALA A 42 6.91 6.63 2.84
N ARG A 43 5.58 6.75 2.70
CA ARG A 43 4.64 6.65 3.83
C ARG A 43 4.72 5.29 4.51
N ALA A 44 4.77 4.20 3.74
CA ALA A 44 4.92 2.86 4.29
C ALA A 44 6.26 2.68 5.03
N GLU A 45 7.36 3.19 4.46
CA GLU A 45 8.67 3.11 5.09
C GLU A 45 8.70 3.86 6.44
N ARG A 46 8.15 5.07 6.50
CA ARG A 46 8.04 5.85 7.75
C ARG A 46 7.24 5.10 8.81
N MET A 47 6.16 4.44 8.41
CA MET A 47 5.34 3.65 9.34
C MET A 47 6.08 2.42 9.87
N LEU A 48 6.86 1.73 9.04
CA LEU A 48 7.69 0.62 9.51
C LEU A 48 8.82 1.12 10.41
N GLU A 49 9.41 2.26 10.10
CA GLU A 49 10.45 2.88 10.90
C GLU A 49 9.96 3.25 12.31
N SER A 50 8.74 3.76 12.45
CA SER A 50 8.17 4.10 13.76
C SER A 50 7.92 2.88 14.66
N THR A 51 7.95 1.66 14.13
CA THR A 51 7.85 0.43 14.96
C THR A 51 9.19 0.00 15.58
N GLY A 52 10.30 0.65 15.20
CA GLY A 52 11.63 0.32 15.73
C GLY A 52 12.25 -0.97 15.19
N ILE A 53 11.65 -1.61 14.18
CA ILE A 53 12.23 -2.81 13.54
C ILE A 53 13.40 -2.46 12.62
N THR A 54 14.34 -3.40 12.55
CA THR A 54 15.51 -3.29 11.68
C THR A 54 15.11 -3.26 10.21
N LYS A 55 15.94 -2.66 9.35
CA LYS A 55 15.72 -2.66 7.89
C LYS A 55 15.63 -4.09 7.32
N LYS A 56 16.35 -5.05 7.90
CA LYS A 56 16.30 -6.47 7.51
C LYS A 56 14.92 -7.08 7.79
N SER A 57 14.33 -6.80 8.95
CA SER A 57 12.99 -7.29 9.32
C SER A 57 11.86 -6.64 8.50
N ARG A 58 12.11 -5.53 7.80
CA ARG A 58 11.13 -4.87 6.90
C ARG A 58 10.98 -5.59 5.55
N VAL A 59 11.98 -6.35 5.12
CA VAL A 59 11.98 -7.02 3.80
C VAL A 59 10.82 -8.02 3.72
N GLY A 60 10.11 -8.02 2.60
CA GLY A 60 8.93 -8.85 2.36
C GLY A 60 7.61 -8.22 2.81
N THR A 61 7.64 -7.07 3.51
CA THR A 61 6.43 -6.30 3.82
C THR A 61 5.70 -5.93 2.54
N ARG A 62 4.38 -6.07 2.55
CA ARG A 62 3.50 -5.68 1.44
C ARG A 62 2.62 -4.51 1.86
N VAL A 63 2.36 -3.63 0.92
CA VAL A 63 1.41 -2.53 1.08
C VAL A 63 0.40 -2.66 -0.03
N THR A 64 -0.89 -2.60 0.30
CA THR A 64 -1.97 -2.42 -0.66
C THR A 64 -2.59 -1.07 -0.44
N TYR A 65 -2.65 -0.29 -1.51
CA TYR A 65 -3.16 1.06 -1.48
C TYR A 65 -4.32 1.23 -2.46
N THR A 66 -5.40 1.84 -1.99
CA THR A 66 -6.50 2.35 -2.82
C THR A 66 -6.82 3.77 -2.37
N PRO A 67 -6.83 4.77 -3.29
CA PRO A 67 -7.23 6.13 -2.97
C PRO A 67 -8.62 6.21 -2.34
N ALA A 68 -8.86 7.29 -1.60
CA ALA A 68 -10.20 7.65 -1.17
C ALA A 68 -11.07 8.06 -2.37
N GLY A 69 -12.38 7.85 -2.26
CA GLY A 69 -13.32 8.41 -3.23
C GLY A 69 -13.49 9.93 -3.06
N PRO A 70 -14.18 10.60 -4.01
CA PRO A 70 -14.40 12.06 -4.01
C PRO A 70 -15.27 12.60 -2.85
N GLY A 71 -15.74 11.73 -1.96
CA GLY A 71 -16.42 12.08 -0.72
C GLY A 71 -17.95 12.10 -0.79
N LYS A 72 -18.57 12.44 0.34
CA LYS A 72 -20.02 12.38 0.55
C LYS A 72 -20.80 13.35 -0.33
N ALA A 73 -20.23 14.50 -0.68
CA ALA A 73 -20.88 15.47 -1.57
C ALA A 73 -21.13 14.86 -2.96
N TYR A 74 -20.12 14.19 -3.50
CA TYR A 74 -20.25 13.47 -4.77
C TYR A 74 -21.24 12.30 -4.65
N ALA A 75 -21.19 11.53 -3.57
CA ALA A 75 -22.12 10.41 -3.34
C ALA A 75 -23.60 10.84 -3.32
N ARG A 76 -23.89 12.06 -2.85
CA ARG A 76 -25.26 12.61 -2.83
C ARG A 76 -25.75 13.00 -4.23
N GLN A 77 -24.85 13.47 -5.10
CA GLN A 77 -25.16 13.90 -6.46
C GLN A 77 -25.17 12.74 -7.45
N SER A 78 -24.22 11.81 -7.29
CA SER A 78 -24.02 10.65 -8.14
C SER A 78 -23.99 9.39 -7.28
N LYS A 79 -25.00 8.53 -7.46
CA LYS A 79 -25.13 7.23 -6.77
C LYS A 79 -24.31 6.12 -7.44
N SER A 80 -23.32 6.49 -8.27
CA SER A 80 -22.53 5.55 -9.06
C SER A 80 -21.17 5.32 -8.42
N ARG A 81 -20.61 4.13 -8.67
CA ARG A 81 -19.23 3.81 -8.27
C ARG A 81 -18.25 4.64 -9.09
N VAL A 82 -17.14 4.97 -8.48
CA VAL A 82 -16.04 5.72 -9.08
C VAL A 82 -14.90 4.77 -9.39
N VAL A 83 -14.36 4.88 -10.60
CA VAL A 83 -13.19 4.13 -11.02
C VAL A 83 -11.95 4.69 -10.32
N THR A 84 -11.14 3.79 -9.77
CA THR A 84 -9.87 4.11 -9.11
C THR A 84 -8.81 3.05 -9.43
N THR A 85 -7.62 3.23 -8.88
CA THR A 85 -6.49 2.30 -9.01
C THR A 85 -6.17 1.70 -7.65
N THR A 86 -6.07 0.37 -7.59
CA THR A 86 -5.47 -0.31 -6.45
C THR A 86 -4.08 -0.75 -6.82
N ILE A 87 -3.09 -0.39 -6.02
CA ILE A 87 -1.70 -0.84 -6.21
C ILE A 87 -1.26 -1.73 -5.06
N SER A 88 -0.34 -2.64 -5.35
CA SER A 88 0.36 -3.40 -4.33
C SER A 88 1.87 -3.23 -4.46
N LEU A 89 2.52 -2.87 -3.36
CA LEU A 89 3.97 -2.72 -3.25
C LEU A 89 4.55 -3.83 -2.38
N VAL A 90 5.80 -4.18 -2.63
CA VAL A 90 6.60 -5.06 -1.75
C VAL A 90 7.92 -4.42 -1.40
N ARG A 91 8.30 -4.50 -0.13
CA ARG A 91 9.62 -4.08 0.34
C ARG A 91 10.67 -5.13 -0.03
N ARG A 92 11.64 -4.75 -0.85
CA ARG A 92 12.87 -5.52 -1.14
C ARG A 92 14.00 -5.03 -0.25
N GLU A 93 15.22 -5.49 -0.42
CA GLU A 93 16.37 -5.02 0.37
C GLU A 93 16.69 -3.54 0.08
N ARG A 94 16.74 -3.18 -1.21
CA ARG A 94 17.17 -1.85 -1.68
C ARG A 94 16.07 -0.79 -1.75
N GLY A 95 14.80 -1.20 -1.70
CA GLY A 95 13.69 -0.26 -1.77
C GLY A 95 12.34 -0.94 -1.87
N TRP A 96 11.31 -0.14 -2.13
CA TRP A 96 9.96 -0.61 -2.44
C TRP A 96 9.83 -0.89 -3.93
N ARG A 97 8.95 -1.81 -4.26
CA ARG A 97 8.67 -2.14 -5.65
C ARG A 97 7.20 -2.40 -5.91
N LEU A 98 6.72 -1.85 -7.02
CA LEU A 98 5.38 -2.10 -7.53
C LEU A 98 5.24 -3.55 -8.02
N VAL A 99 4.28 -4.27 -7.45
CA VAL A 99 3.97 -5.67 -7.78
C VAL A 99 2.78 -5.75 -8.72
N SER A 100 1.77 -4.92 -8.49
CA SER A 100 0.57 -4.87 -9.32
C SER A 100 -0.08 -3.50 -9.26
N ALA A 101 -0.76 -3.14 -10.36
CA ALA A 101 -1.70 -2.06 -10.43
C ALA A 101 -2.97 -2.58 -11.12
N CYS A 102 -4.11 -2.38 -10.48
CA CYS A 102 -5.39 -2.91 -10.94
C CYS A 102 -6.43 -1.78 -10.97
N ARG A 103 -7.28 -1.80 -12.00
CA ARG A 103 -8.51 -1.01 -11.99
C ARG A 103 -9.43 -1.52 -10.90
N ALA A 104 -10.02 -0.61 -10.14
CA ALA A 104 -11.03 -0.92 -9.14
C ALA A 104 -12.19 0.07 -9.24
N GLU A 105 -13.31 -0.28 -8.62
CA GLU A 105 -14.46 0.60 -8.47
C GLU A 105 -14.80 0.72 -6.99
N ILE A 106 -14.88 1.95 -6.51
CA ILE A 106 -15.16 2.26 -5.10
C ILE A 106 -16.42 3.12 -4.98
N TRP A 107 -17.06 3.06 -3.82
CA TRP A 107 -18.09 4.04 -3.48
C TRP A 107 -17.47 5.42 -3.30
N PRO A 108 -18.15 6.51 -3.70
CA PRO A 108 -17.57 7.84 -3.63
C PRO A 108 -17.19 8.28 -2.22
N ASP A 109 -17.92 7.83 -1.20
CA ASP A 109 -17.66 8.14 0.21
C ASP A 109 -16.69 7.18 0.90
N ARG A 110 -16.13 6.22 0.16
CA ARG A 110 -15.14 5.28 0.69
C ARG A 110 -13.86 6.04 1.06
N GLY A 111 -13.41 5.83 2.31
CA GLY A 111 -12.12 6.31 2.76
C GLY A 111 -10.95 5.63 2.04
N GLU A 112 -9.77 6.21 2.22
CA GLU A 112 -8.52 5.62 1.75
C GLU A 112 -8.32 4.23 2.38
N ASN A 113 -7.86 3.28 1.57
CA ASN A 113 -7.39 1.99 2.07
C ASN A 113 -5.87 1.94 2.00
N PHE A 114 -5.21 2.00 3.15
CA PHE A 114 -3.75 1.84 3.28
C PHE A 114 -3.48 0.63 4.18
N ALA A 115 -3.41 -0.56 3.56
CA ALA A 115 -3.22 -1.81 4.29
C ALA A 115 -1.76 -2.27 4.21
N VAL A 116 -1.14 -2.55 5.36
CA VAL A 116 0.23 -3.05 5.44
C VAL A 116 0.22 -4.46 6.02
N SER A 117 0.84 -5.39 5.29
CA SER A 117 0.95 -6.79 5.67
C SER A 117 2.43 -7.14 5.88
N ILE A 118 2.76 -7.61 7.07
CA ILE A 118 4.10 -8.02 7.47
C ILE A 118 4.17 -9.54 7.61
N SER A 119 5.39 -10.10 7.60
CA SER A 119 5.56 -11.53 7.91
C SER A 119 5.31 -11.80 9.39
N GLU A 120 4.99 -13.05 9.73
CA GLU A 120 4.84 -13.45 11.14
C GLU A 120 6.13 -13.20 11.94
N GLN A 121 7.29 -13.47 11.34
CA GLN A 121 8.59 -13.18 11.93
C GLN A 121 8.76 -11.68 12.23
N THR A 122 8.35 -10.82 11.29
CA THR A 122 8.37 -9.37 11.49
C THR A 122 7.42 -8.96 12.62
N ALA A 123 6.23 -9.57 12.69
CA ALA A 123 5.27 -9.29 13.76
C ALA A 123 5.83 -9.67 15.14
N GLN A 124 6.48 -10.83 15.26
CA GLN A 124 7.17 -11.25 16.48
C GLN A 124 8.32 -10.30 16.85
N ASP A 125 9.09 -9.83 15.86
CA ASP A 125 10.15 -8.83 16.08
C ASP A 125 9.58 -7.49 16.59
N ILE A 126 8.47 -7.02 16.03
CA ILE A 126 7.76 -5.82 16.53
C ILE A 126 7.33 -6.05 17.97
N GLN A 127 6.62 -7.15 18.25
CA GLN A 127 6.12 -7.46 19.59
C GLN A 127 7.25 -7.50 20.63
N ARG A 128 8.35 -8.20 20.33
CA ARG A 128 9.52 -8.29 21.20
C ARG A 128 10.13 -6.92 21.50
N ARG A 129 10.23 -6.05 20.48
CA ARG A 129 10.81 -4.70 20.64
C ARG A 129 9.86 -3.76 21.37
N SER A 130 8.56 -3.86 21.14
CA SER A 130 7.57 -3.01 21.80
C SER A 130 7.50 -3.21 23.31
N ILE A 131 7.91 -4.37 23.81
CA ILE A 131 7.96 -4.69 25.25
C ILE A 131 9.37 -4.60 25.84
N ASP A 132 10.38 -4.28 25.03
CA ASP A 132 11.75 -4.12 25.51
C ASP A 132 11.83 -2.94 26.49
N GLY A 133 12.45 -3.15 27.65
CA GLY A 133 12.48 -2.18 28.75
C GLY A 133 11.25 -2.16 29.66
N PHE A 134 10.19 -2.94 29.37
CA PHE A 134 9.03 -3.08 30.25
C PHE A 134 9.15 -4.32 31.14
N ARG A 135 8.85 -4.17 32.43
CA ARG A 135 8.70 -5.31 33.34
C ARG A 135 7.28 -5.86 33.25
N VAL A 136 7.12 -7.04 32.66
CA VAL A 136 5.83 -7.74 32.61
C VAL A 136 5.55 -8.40 33.96
N VAL A 137 4.47 -8.01 34.62
CA VAL A 137 3.96 -8.63 35.84
C VAL A 137 2.64 -9.34 35.53
N LYS A 138 2.47 -10.56 36.06
CA LYS A 138 1.19 -11.28 35.96
C LYS A 138 0.21 -10.69 36.96
N THR A 139 -0.92 -10.19 36.47
CA THR A 139 -2.06 -9.87 37.32
C THR A 139 -2.76 -11.18 37.67
N ALA A 140 -2.99 -11.45 38.96
CA ALA A 140 -3.86 -12.54 39.39
C ALA A 140 -5.29 -12.24 38.92
N ALA A 141 -5.95 -13.25 38.34
CA ALA A 141 -7.33 -13.17 37.85
C ALA A 141 -8.34 -12.98 38.97
#